data_AF-C4LG99-F1
#
_entry.id   AF-C4LG99-F1
#
_cell.length_a   1.000
_cell.length_b   1.000
_cell.length_c   1.000
_cell.angle_alpha   90.00
_cell.angle_beta   90.00
_cell.angle_gamma   90.00
#
_symmetry.space_group_name_H-M   'P 1'
#
loop_
_entity.id
_entity.type
_entity.pdbx_description
1 polymer ?
#
loop_
_entity_poly.entity_id
_entity_poly.type
_entity_poly.pdbx_seq_one_letter_code
_entity_poly.pdbx_strand_id
1 'polypeptide(L)' 'MFETKSIIGGQEHGDSGGPFHIGPVIYGVLCSTSGKDADGKTIANYTKVDQFLPWIYGTIFTQSWP' A
#
# COMPACT_ATOMS: atom_id res chain seq x y z
N MET A 1 -5.88 -1.18 7.24
CA MET A 1 -5.83 -1.73 5.88
C MET A 1 -7.03 -1.25 5.07
N PHE A 2 -6.95 -1.22 3.74
CA PHE A 2 -8.07 -1.04 2.82
C PHE A 2 -7.88 -1.86 1.55
N GLU A 3 -8.98 -2.20 0.91
CA GLU A 3 -9.00 -2.90 -0.36
C GLU A 3 -9.12 -1.91 -1.52
N THR A 4 -8.42 -2.20 -2.61
CA THR A 4 -8.65 -1.56 -3.90
C THR A 4 -8.48 -2.59 -5.01
N LYS A 5 -8.97 -2.23 -6.18
CA LYS A 5 -8.96 -3.07 -7.37
C LYS A 5 -8.10 -2.39 -8.40
N SER A 6 -7.25 -3.15 -9.06
CA SER A 6 -6.45 -2.58 -10.12
C SER A 6 -7.34 -2.11 -11.28
N ILE A 7 -7.03 -0.94 -11.81
CA ILE A 7 -7.70 -0.36 -12.99
C ILE A 7 -6.91 -0.74 -14.26
N ILE A 8 -5.58 -0.84 -14.18
CA ILE A 8 -4.65 -1.18 -15.28
C ILE A 8 -3.53 -2.05 -14.71
N GLY A 9 -3.22 -3.19 -15.36
CA GLY A 9 -2.30 -4.20 -14.79
C GLY A 9 -2.89 -4.89 -13.56
N GLY A 10 -2.24 -5.93 -13.04
CA GLY A 10 -2.62 -6.57 -11.78
C GLY A 10 -1.46 -6.47 -10.79
N GLN A 11 -1.77 -6.45 -9.48
CA GLN A 11 -0.75 -6.63 -8.46
C GLN A 11 -0.27 -8.09 -8.46
N GLU A 12 1.03 -8.29 -8.58
CA GLU A 12 1.69 -9.59 -8.71
C GLU A 12 2.68 -9.86 -7.58
N HIS A 13 3.24 -11.07 -7.56
CA HIS A 13 4.35 -11.39 -6.66
C HIS A 13 5.55 -10.47 -6.93
N GLY A 14 6.03 -9.81 -5.87
CA GLY A 14 7.14 -8.85 -5.94
C GLY A 14 6.69 -7.39 -5.83
N ASP A 15 5.41 -7.08 -6.06
CA ASP A 15 4.90 -5.71 -5.92
C ASP A 15 4.67 -5.31 -4.46
N SER A 16 4.72 -6.25 -3.51
CA SER A 16 4.56 -6.00 -2.09
C SER A 16 5.53 -4.92 -1.60
N GLY A 17 5.03 -3.96 -0.83
CA GLY A 17 5.76 -2.75 -0.46
C GLY A 17 5.60 -1.58 -1.45
N GLY A 18 5.03 -1.83 -2.63
CA GLY A 18 4.75 -0.80 -3.63
C GLY A 18 3.65 0.19 -3.22
N PRO A 19 3.68 1.43 -3.75
CA PRO A 19 2.73 2.48 -3.35
C PRO A 19 1.38 2.36 -4.06
N PHE A 20 0.30 2.62 -3.32
CA PHE A 20 -0.97 3.10 -3.87
C PHE A 20 -1.05 4.61 -3.65
N HIS A 21 -1.16 5.36 -4.74
CA HIS A 21 -1.12 6.80 -4.72
C HIS A 21 -2.28 7.42 -5.50
N ILE A 22 -2.75 8.58 -5.03
CA ILE A 22 -3.70 9.43 -5.76
C ILE A 22 -3.00 10.76 -5.96
N GLY A 23 -2.66 11.06 -7.21
CA GLY A 23 -1.78 12.18 -7.53
C GLY A 23 -0.44 12.06 -6.79
N PRO A 24 0.02 13.10 -6.07
CA PRO A 24 1.32 13.10 -5.39
C PRO A 24 1.30 12.42 -4.01
N VAL A 25 0.16 11.92 -3.55
CA VAL A 25 0.00 11.42 -2.17
C VAL A 25 -0.04 9.90 -2.16
N ILE A 26 0.81 9.27 -1.34
CA ILE A 26 0.78 7.84 -1.06
C ILE A 26 -0.24 7.58 0.07
N TYR A 27 -1.29 6.83 -0.24
CA TYR A 27 -2.33 6.45 0.71
C TYR A 27 -2.12 5.05 1.27
N GLY A 28 -1.54 4.16 0.45
CA GLY A 28 -1.43 2.76 0.77
C GLY A 28 -0.07 2.18 0.40
N VAL A 29 0.32 1.14 1.12
CA VAL A 29 1.45 0.27 0.78
C VAL A 29 0.92 -1.13 0.54
N LEU A 30 1.19 -1.72 -0.62
CA LEU A 30 0.67 -3.04 -0.99
C LEU A 30 1.20 -4.08 -0.01
N CYS A 31 0.31 -4.90 0.55
CA CYS A 31 0.65 -5.92 1.52
C CYS A 31 0.31 -7.32 1.04
N SER A 32 -0.86 -7.51 0.43
CA SER A 32 -1.30 -8.82 -0.04
C SER A 32 -2.37 -8.71 -1.13
N THR A 33 -2.58 -9.81 -1.85
CA THR A 33 -3.73 -9.99 -2.73
C THR A 33 -4.55 -11.18 -2.22
N SER A 34 -5.88 -11.11 -2.35
CA SER A 34 -6.80 -12.14 -1.81
C SER A 34 -7.49 -12.96 -2.90
N GLY A 35 -7.26 -12.64 -4.18
CA GLY A 35 -7.84 -13.34 -5.32
C GLY A 35 -8.28 -12.39 -6.42
N LYS A 36 -9.27 -12.83 -7.21
CA LYS A 36 -9.90 -12.05 -8.27
C LYS A 36 -11.38 -11.86 -7.98
N ASP A 37 -11.93 -10.71 -8.36
CA ASP A 37 -13.37 -10.46 -8.30
C ASP A 37 -14.12 -11.07 -9.50
N ALA A 38 -15.44 -10.83 -9.58
CA ALA A 38 -16.29 -11.35 -10.64
C ALA A 38 -15.89 -10.89 -12.05
N ASP A 39 -15.19 -9.76 -12.16
CA ASP A 39 -14.69 -9.20 -13.42
C ASP A 39 -13.24 -9.66 -13.73
N GLY A 40 -12.68 -10.56 -12.90
CA GLY A 40 -11.32 -11.07 -13.04
C GLY A 40 -10.23 -10.10 -12.56
N LYS A 41 -10.58 -9.02 -11.85
CA LYS A 41 -9.62 -8.03 -11.33
C LYS A 41 -9.03 -8.50 -10.01
N THR A 42 -7.71 -8.35 -9.87
CA THR A 42 -7.02 -8.66 -8.61
C THR A 42 -7.54 -7.76 -7.49
N ILE A 43 -7.93 -8.39 -6.37
CA ILE A 43 -8.28 -7.70 -5.12
C ILE A 43 -6.99 -7.54 -4.33
N ALA A 44 -6.58 -6.28 -4.15
CA ALA A 44 -5.32 -5.92 -3.52
C ALA A 44 -5.58 -5.17 -2.21
N ASN A 45 -4.85 -5.57 -1.17
CA ASN A 45 -4.98 -5.05 0.17
C ASN A 45 -3.77 -4.18 0.52
N TYR A 46 -4.05 -2.97 1.01
CA TYR A 46 -3.04 -1.96 1.29
C TYR A 46 -3.05 -1.56 2.76
N THR A 47 -1.87 -1.48 3.35
CA THR A 47 -1.67 -0.86 4.65
C THR A 47 -1.92 0.64 4.51
N LYS A 48 -2.78 1.21 5.35
CA LYS A 48 -3.12 2.64 5.33
C LYS A 48 -1.96 3.45 5.90
N VAL A 49 -1.32 4.30 5.09
CA VAL A 49 -0.12 5.06 5.50
C VAL A 49 -0.42 6.07 6.61
N ASP A 50 -1.60 6.71 6.57
CA ASP A 50 -2.03 7.72 7.53
C ASP A 50 -2.00 7.23 8.99
N GLN A 51 -2.36 5.96 9.23
CA GLN A 51 -2.34 5.32 10.54
C GLN A 51 -0.93 5.22 11.14
N PHE A 52 0.11 5.32 10.31
CA PHE A 52 1.51 5.18 10.71
C PHE A 52 2.30 6.50 10.64
N LEU A 53 1.70 7.62 10.22
CA LEU A 53 2.43 8.89 10.11
C LEU A 53 3.15 9.30 11.41
N PRO A 54 2.54 9.20 12.62
CA PRO A 54 3.26 9.52 13.85
C PRO A 54 4.50 8.65 14.07
N TRP A 55 4.41 7.36 13.77
CA TRP A 55 5.54 6.44 13.88
C TRP A 55 6.61 6.71 12.83
N ILE A 56 6.22 6.92 11.57
CA ILE A 56 7.13 7.25 10.47
C ILE A 56 7.92 8.52 10.79
N TYR A 57 7.24 9.59 11.23
CA TYR A 57 7.91 10.83 11.59
C TYR A 57 8.81 10.67 12.82
N GLY A 58 8.36 9.92 13.83
CA GLY A 58 9.21 9.57 14.98
C GLY A 58 10.49 8.86 14.53
N THR A 59 10.37 7.82 13.70
CA THR A 59 11.51 7.05 13.21
C THR A 59 12.45 7.87 12.33
N ILE A 60 11.94 8.64 11.37
CA ILE A 60 12.78 9.39 10.42
C ILE A 60 13.45 10.60 11.09
N PHE A 61 12.71 11.33 11.94
CA PHE A 61 13.17 12.63 12.43
C PHE A 61 13.72 12.62 13.85
N THR A 62 13.42 11.60 14.66
CA THR A 62 13.85 11.55 16.06
C THR A 62 14.78 10.39 16.39
N GLN A 63 14.83 9.37 15.53
CA GLN A 63 15.72 8.23 15.72
C GLN A 63 17.06 8.53 15.06
N SER A 64 18.05 8.96 15.85
CA SER A 64 19.45 8.94 15.41
C SER A 64 19.87 7.49 15.26
N TRP A 65 20.09 7.05 14.02
CA TRP A 65 20.78 5.79 13.77
C TRP A 65 22.19 5.84 14.41
N PRO A 66 22.68 4.73 14.98
CA PRO A 66 24.09 4.61 15.36
C PRO A 66 25.03 4.68 14.15
#